data_AF-A0A0G1IN16-F1
#
_entry.id   AF-A0A0G1IN16-F1
#
_cell.length_a   1.000
_cell.length_b   1.000
_cell.length_c   1.000
_cell.angle_alpha   90.00
_cell.angle_beta   90.00
_cell.angle_gamma   90.00
#
_symmetry.space_group_name_H-M   'P 1'
#
loop_
_entity.id
_entity.type
_entity.pdbx_description
1 polymer ?
#
loop_
_entity_poly.entity_id
_entity_poly.type
_entity_poly.pdbx_seq_one_letter_code
_entity_poly.pdbx_strand_id
1 'polypeptide(L)'
;MSNSETEKGAASRVKNAKIARPEADFWVGIEGGVEESSKQMDRVQRSSAKGGAKLEAFAWVAVESKDGQVGKGRTGTFILPPKVAALIRQGKELGEADDIVFGQTDSKKKMGAVGLLTGNVIDRTEYYTHAVILALIRFKNEKMFHG
;
A
#
# COMPACT_ATOMS: atom_id res chain seq x y z
N MET A 1 -5.07 -8.93 6.40
CA MET A 1 -5.89 -7.69 6.34
C MET A 1 -5.61 -6.81 7.56
N SER A 2 -4.39 -6.29 7.71
CA SER A 2 -4.10 -5.28 8.75
C SER A 2 -2.88 -4.44 8.37
N ASN A 3 -2.79 -3.23 8.89
CA ASN A 3 -1.63 -2.36 8.71
C ASN A 3 -0.32 -3.03 9.14
N SER A 4 -0.32 -3.71 10.28
CA SER A 4 0.89 -4.37 10.81
C SER A 4 1.34 -5.55 9.94
N GLU A 5 0.40 -6.34 9.41
CA GLU A 5 0.72 -7.46 8.52
C GLU A 5 1.30 -6.96 7.19
N THR A 6 0.72 -5.92 6.60
CA THR A 6 1.23 -5.33 5.36
C THR A 6 2.63 -4.72 5.55
N GLU A 7 2.87 -4.05 6.68
CA GLU A 7 4.20 -3.53 7.02
C GLU A 7 5.23 -4.67 7.17
N LYS A 8 4.86 -5.76 7.86
CA LYS A 8 5.69 -6.97 7.99
C LYS A 8 5.96 -7.61 6.63
N GLY A 9 4.99 -7.60 5.72
CA GLY A 9 5.15 -8.08 4.35
C GLY A 9 6.20 -7.27 3.59
N ALA A 10 6.14 -5.94 3.65
CA ALA A 10 7.15 -5.08 3.04
C ALA A 10 8.56 -5.34 3.60
N ALA A 11 8.70 -5.46 4.93
CA ALA A 11 9.98 -5.80 5.56
C ALA A 11 10.49 -7.20 5.17
N SER A 12 9.59 -8.18 5.03
CA SER A 12 9.94 -9.53 4.60
C SER A 12 10.48 -9.54 3.16
N ARG A 13 9.92 -8.70 2.28
CA ARG A 13 10.44 -8.52 0.91
C ARG A 13 11.84 -7.92 0.90
N VAL A 14 12.10 -6.91 1.74
CA VAL A 14 13.45 -6.33 1.92
C VAL A 14 14.43 -7.43 2.32
N LYS A 15 14.11 -8.21 3.36
CA LYS A 15 14.95 -9.31 3.84
C LYS A 15 15.26 -10.32 2.73
N ASN A 16 14.23 -10.72 1.98
CA ASN A 16 14.40 -11.70 0.90
C ASN A 16 15.23 -11.13 -0.26
N ALA A 17 15.05 -9.85 -0.60
CA ALA A 17 15.87 -9.17 -1.60
C ALA A 17 17.34 -9.09 -1.17
N LYS A 18 17.60 -8.82 0.12
CA LYS A 18 18.94 -8.80 0.70
C LYS A 18 19.63 -10.16 0.67
N ILE A 19 18.89 -11.22 0.98
CA ILE A 19 19.39 -12.60 0.85
C ILE A 19 19.74 -12.91 -0.60
N ALA A 20 18.89 -12.50 -1.54
CA ALA A 20 19.09 -12.78 -2.96
C ALA A 20 20.24 -11.98 -3.59
N ARG A 21 20.48 -10.75 -3.11
CA ARG A 21 21.48 -9.81 -3.64
C ARG A 21 22.18 -9.04 -2.52
N PRO A 22 23.07 -9.68 -1.75
CA PRO A 22 23.71 -9.08 -0.59
C PRO A 22 24.66 -7.91 -0.92
N GLU A 23 25.01 -7.71 -2.19
CA GLU A 23 25.95 -6.71 -2.67
C GLU A 23 25.35 -5.32 -2.90
N ALA A 24 24.02 -5.16 -2.83
CA ALA A 24 23.37 -3.89 -3.13
C ALA A 24 23.60 -2.83 -2.04
N ASP A 25 23.56 -1.55 -2.42
CA ASP A 25 23.59 -0.44 -1.46
C ASP A 25 22.25 -0.29 -0.72
N PHE A 26 21.15 -0.67 -1.37
CA PHE A 26 19.79 -0.59 -0.84
C PHE A 26 18.93 -1.78 -1.28
N TRP A 27 18.01 -2.19 -0.40
CA TRP A 27 16.95 -3.15 -0.69
C TRP A 27 15.59 -2.52 -0.43
N VAL A 28 14.66 -2.70 -1.35
CA VAL A 28 13.33 -2.09 -1.30
C VAL A 28 12.25 -3.17 -1.32
N GLY A 29 11.32 -3.08 -0.38
CA GLY A 29 10.14 -3.92 -0.30
C GLY A 29 8.88 -3.06 -0.37
N ILE A 30 7.96 -3.42 -1.27
CA ILE A 30 6.68 -2.75 -1.44
C ILE A 30 5.57 -3.79 -1.26
N GLU A 31 4.63 -3.53 -0.36
CA GLU A 31 3.51 -4.43 -0.07
C GLU A 31 2.20 -3.64 -0.03
N GLY A 32 1.25 -4.02 -0.90
CA GLY A 32 -0.12 -3.51 -0.86
C GLY A 32 -0.94 -4.21 0.21
N GLY A 33 -1.87 -3.50 0.82
CA GLY A 33 -2.67 -4.02 1.92
C GLY A 33 -4.03 -3.36 2.02
N VAL A 34 -4.88 -4.02 2.80
CA VAL A 34 -6.18 -3.48 3.21
C VAL A 34 -6.38 -3.65 4.71
N GLU A 35 -7.12 -2.73 5.30
CA GLU A 35 -7.50 -2.74 6.72
C GLU A 35 -8.94 -2.26 6.88
N GLU A 36 -9.66 -2.82 7.85
CA GLU A 36 -10.98 -2.32 8.22
C GLU A 36 -10.83 -0.95 8.89
N SER A 37 -11.60 0.04 8.42
CA SER A 37 -11.55 1.42 8.89
C SER A 37 -11.81 1.50 10.40
N SER A 38 -11.11 2.43 11.05
CA SER A 38 -11.42 2.74 12.43
C SER A 38 -12.78 3.46 12.52
N LYS A 39 -13.49 3.26 13.64
CA LYS A 39 -14.76 3.96 13.92
C LYS A 39 -14.63 5.48 13.88
N GLN A 40 -13.43 6.03 14.05
CA GLN A 40 -13.18 7.48 13.97
C GLN A 40 -13.24 7.97 12.52
N MET A 41 -12.69 7.20 11.57
CA MET A 41 -12.74 7.52 10.14
C MET A 41 -14.17 7.35 9.57
N ASP A 42 -14.93 6.39 10.11
CA ASP A 42 -16.32 6.16 9.74
C ASP A 42 -17.24 7.36 10.01
N ARG A 43 -16.93 8.18 11.02
CA ARG A 43 -17.74 9.37 11.39
C ARG A 43 -17.56 10.54 10.42
N VAL A 44 -16.41 10.64 9.74
CA VAL A 44 -16.08 11.75 8.85
C VAL A 44 -16.72 11.57 7.48
N GLN A 45 -16.81 10.34 6.99
CA GLN A 45 -17.52 10.02 5.75
C GLN A 45 -18.84 9.33 6.07
N ARG A 46 -19.94 10.10 6.15
CA ARG A 46 -21.28 9.54 6.35
C ARG A 46 -21.61 8.60 5.19
N SER A 47 -21.56 7.29 5.44
CA SER A 47 -21.96 6.26 4.48
C SER A 47 -23.29 5.68 4.95
N SER A 48 -24.29 5.78 4.08
CA SER A 48 -25.61 5.14 4.19
C SER A 48 -25.58 3.64 3.84
N ALA A 49 -24.40 3.05 3.64
CA ALA A 49 -24.29 1.63 3.33
C ALA A 49 -24.62 0.77 4.55
N LYS A 50 -25.78 0.11 4.53
CA LYS A 50 -26.05 -1.07 5.35
C LYS A 50 -25.04 -2.16 4.96
N GLY A 51 -23.93 -2.28 5.68
CA GLY A 51 -22.96 -3.36 5.43
C GLY A 51 -21.55 -3.08 5.92
N GLY A 52 -21.27 -3.44 7.18
CA GLY A 52 -19.92 -3.60 7.73
C GLY A 52 -19.10 -2.32 7.91
N ALA A 53 -17.92 -2.48 8.52
CA ALA A 53 -16.88 -1.45 8.53
C ALA A 53 -16.43 -1.14 7.09
N LYS A 54 -15.79 -0.01 6.85
CA LYS A 54 -15.27 0.30 5.50
C LYS A 54 -13.92 -0.35 5.33
N LEU A 55 -13.55 -0.67 4.09
CA LEU A 55 -12.24 -1.25 3.81
C LEU A 55 -11.34 -0.18 3.21
N GLU A 56 -10.22 0.08 3.86
CA GLU A 56 -9.20 1.04 3.45
C GLU A 56 -8.09 0.32 2.69
N ALA A 57 -7.61 0.90 1.59
CA ALA A 57 -6.48 0.41 0.82
C ALA A 57 -5.28 1.34 0.97
N PHE A 58 -4.10 0.74 1.10
CA PHE A 58 -2.81 1.42 1.21
C PHE A 58 -1.68 0.49 0.78
N ALA A 59 -0.44 0.99 0.79
CA ALA A 59 0.74 0.16 0.67
C ALA A 59 1.88 0.66 1.55
N TRP A 60 2.66 -0.28 2.10
CA TRP A 60 3.90 0.00 2.80
C TRP A 60 5.09 -0.12 1.88
N VAL A 61 6.03 0.80 2.04
CA VAL A 61 7.37 0.75 1.46
C VAL A 61 8.38 0.69 2.60
N ALA A 62 9.25 -0.30 2.56
CA ALA A 62 10.41 -0.41 3.42
C ALA A 62 11.68 -0.35 2.55
N VAL A 63 12.67 0.40 3.00
CA VAL A 63 14.00 0.51 2.38
C VAL A 63 15.04 0.22 3.44
N GLU A 64 15.97 -0.69 3.17
CA GLU A 64 17.12 -0.95 4.04
C GLU A 64 18.41 -0.61 3.30
N SER A 65 19.32 0.13 3.93
CA SER A 65 20.66 0.38 3.40
C SER A 65 21.63 -0.76 3.77
N LYS A 66 22.75 -0.85 3.07
CA LYS A 66 23.85 -1.79 3.39
C LYS A 66 24.33 -1.72 4.84
N ASP A 67 24.27 -0.54 5.46
CA ASP A 67 24.66 -0.30 6.86
C ASP A 67 23.55 -0.69 7.87
N GLY A 68 22.48 -1.34 7.41
CA GLY A 68 21.39 -1.85 8.23
C GLY A 68 20.33 -0.81 8.62
N GLN A 69 20.40 0.38 8.04
CA GLN A 69 19.46 1.45 8.34
C GLN A 69 18.15 1.26 7.56
N VAL A 70 17.02 1.19 8.27
CA VAL A 70 15.68 1.00 7.69
C VAL A 70 14.85 2.28 7.64
N GLY A 71 14.44 2.70 6.45
CA GLY A 71 13.47 3.76 6.20
C GLY A 71 12.11 3.17 5.82
N LYS A 72 11.02 3.83 6.22
CA LYS A 72 9.66 3.37 5.93
C LYS A 72 8.79 4.52 5.47
N GLY A 73 7.93 4.23 4.50
CA GLY A 73 6.92 5.15 3.98
C GLY A 73 5.63 4.39 3.71
N ARG A 74 4.50 5.09 3.77
CA ARG A 74 3.19 4.53 3.43
C ARG A 74 2.53 5.42 2.40
N THR A 75 1.82 4.82 1.46
CA THR A 75 0.99 5.59 0.54
C THR A 75 -0.10 6.33 1.31
N GLY A 76 -0.72 7.32 0.65
CA GLY A 76 -2.01 7.83 1.12
C GLY A 76 -3.02 6.69 1.24
N THR A 77 -3.98 6.81 2.15
CA THR A 77 -5.04 5.81 2.34
C THR A 77 -6.31 6.26 1.63
N PHE A 78 -7.01 5.35 0.97
CA PHE A 78 -8.34 5.62 0.41
C PHE A 78 -9.31 4.48 0.73
N ILE A 79 -10.60 4.79 0.71
CA ILE A 79 -11.66 3.82 1.00
C ILE A 79 -12.08 3.13 -0.30
N LEU A 80 -12.18 1.80 -0.26
CA LEU A 80 -12.64 0.99 -1.37
C LEU A 80 -14.17 1.07 -1.53
N PRO A 81 -14.70 1.01 -2.77
CA PRO A 81 -16.13 0.90 -2.99
C PRO A 81 -16.73 -0.31 -2.25
N PRO A 82 -17.96 -0.23 -1.71
CA PRO A 82 -18.56 -1.33 -0.95
C PRO A 82 -18.61 -2.67 -1.70
N LYS A 83 -18.81 -2.63 -3.03
CA LYS A 83 -18.81 -3.84 -3.87
C LYS A 83 -17.43 -4.50 -3.95
N VAL A 84 -16.36 -3.70 -4.06
CA VAL A 84 -14.97 -4.20 -4.06
C VAL A 84 -14.62 -4.77 -2.69
N ALA A 85 -14.95 -4.04 -1.61
CA ALA A 85 -14.73 -4.50 -0.24
C ALA A 85 -15.46 -5.83 0.06
N ALA A 86 -16.70 -5.99 -0.41
CA ALA A 86 -17.45 -7.24 -0.23
C ALA A 86 -16.78 -8.44 -0.91
N LEU A 87 -16.22 -8.27 -2.12
CA LEU A 87 -15.48 -9.31 -2.82
C LEU A 87 -14.17 -9.67 -2.10
N ILE A 88 -13.43 -8.67 -1.61
CA ILE A 88 -12.20 -8.91 -0.85
C ILE A 88 -12.48 -9.71 0.43
N ARG A 89 -13.57 -9.40 1.13
CA ARG A 89 -14.01 -10.18 2.30
C ARG A 89 -14.39 -11.63 1.96
N GLN A 90 -14.72 -11.92 0.70
CA GLN A 90 -14.95 -13.28 0.20
C GLN A 90 -13.64 -13.99 -0.20
N GLY A 91 -12.49 -13.38 0.07
CA GLY A 91 -11.16 -13.94 -0.23
C GLY A 91 -10.62 -13.57 -1.61
N LYS A 92 -11.24 -12.61 -2.31
CA LYS A 92 -10.74 -12.13 -3.60
C LYS A 92 -9.59 -11.16 -3.41
N GLU A 93 -8.61 -11.23 -4.30
CA GLU A 93 -7.53 -10.24 -4.37
C GLU A 93 -8.09 -8.89 -4.86
N LEU A 94 -7.53 -7.76 -4.37
CA LEU A 94 -8.03 -6.42 -4.71
C LEU A 94 -8.18 -6.20 -6.22
N GLY A 95 -7.15 -6.52 -7.01
CA GLY A 95 -7.24 -6.32 -8.46
C GLY A 95 -8.22 -7.28 -9.16
N GLU A 96 -8.51 -8.46 -8.59
CA GLU A 96 -9.58 -9.33 -9.10
C GLU A 96 -10.95 -8.72 -8.78
N ALA A 97 -11.13 -8.19 -7.57
CA ALA A 97 -12.34 -7.50 -7.16
C ALA A 97 -12.58 -6.23 -8.00
N ASP A 98 -11.54 -5.47 -8.33
CA ASP A 98 -11.63 -4.32 -9.22
C ASP A 98 -12.07 -4.75 -10.64
N ASP A 99 -11.44 -5.78 -11.22
CA ASP A 99 -11.79 -6.30 -12.55
C ASP A 99 -13.28 -6.70 -12.61
N ILE A 100 -13.78 -7.40 -11.57
CA ILE A 100 -15.19 -7.80 -11.46
C ILE A 100 -16.12 -6.58 -11.38
N VAL A 101 -15.79 -5.56 -10.57
CA VAL A 101 -16.68 -4.42 -10.31
C VAL A 101 -16.69 -3.41 -11.45
N PHE A 102 -15.54 -3.17 -12.07
CA PHE A 102 -15.37 -2.17 -13.13
C PHE A 102 -15.47 -2.77 -14.53
N GLY A 103 -15.68 -4.09 -14.66
CA GLY A 103 -15.82 -4.77 -15.94
C GLY A 103 -14.56 -4.69 -16.81
N GLN A 104 -13.39 -4.58 -16.18
CA GLN A 104 -12.11 -4.55 -16.86
C GLN A 104 -11.40 -5.89 -16.75
N THR A 105 -10.46 -6.13 -17.67
CA THR A 105 -9.54 -7.27 -17.61
C THR A 105 -8.14 -6.72 -17.37
N ASP A 106 -7.41 -7.29 -16.40
CA ASP A 106 -5.98 -7.04 -16.17
C ASP A 106 -5.64 -5.64 -15.60
N SER A 107 -6.57 -5.02 -14.84
CA SER A 107 -6.36 -3.68 -14.22
C SER A 107 -5.13 -3.59 -13.31
N LYS A 108 -4.69 -4.74 -12.76
CA LYS A 108 -3.45 -4.88 -11.96
C LYS A 108 -2.20 -4.39 -12.70
N LYS A 109 -2.13 -4.52 -14.03
CA LYS A 109 -0.88 -4.29 -14.79
C LYS A 109 -0.69 -2.87 -15.30
N LYS A 110 -1.74 -2.03 -15.36
CA LYS A 110 -1.63 -0.67 -15.93
C LYS A 110 -1.95 0.45 -14.93
N MET A 111 -3.03 0.34 -14.16
CA MET A 111 -3.57 1.50 -13.41
C MET A 111 -3.69 1.25 -11.91
N GLY A 112 -3.95 0.00 -11.51
CA GLY A 112 -4.28 -0.35 -10.13
C GLY A 112 -5.61 0.27 -9.65
N ALA A 113 -6.04 -0.10 -8.44
CA ALA A 113 -7.27 0.41 -7.82
C ALA A 113 -7.30 1.96 -7.78
N VAL A 114 -6.16 2.59 -7.45
CA VAL A 114 -6.05 4.05 -7.37
C VAL A 114 -6.27 4.73 -8.72
N GLY A 115 -5.70 4.20 -9.81
CA GLY A 115 -5.90 4.75 -11.14
C GLY A 115 -7.35 4.60 -11.60
N LEU A 116 -7.97 3.43 -11.35
CA LEU A 116 -9.39 3.21 -11.64
C LEU A 116 -10.30 4.20 -10.91
N LEU A 117 -10.07 4.38 -9.60
CA LEU A 117 -10.94 5.18 -8.74
C LEU A 117 -10.73 6.69 -8.89
N THR A 118 -9.56 7.12 -9.34
CA THR A 118 -9.27 8.53 -9.60
C THR A 118 -9.47 8.93 -11.06
N GLY A 119 -9.84 8.00 -11.95
CA GLY A 119 -9.90 8.28 -13.39
C GLY A 119 -8.53 8.60 -14.00
N ASN A 120 -7.47 7.94 -13.49
CA ASN A 120 -6.06 8.16 -13.82
C ASN A 120 -5.51 9.56 -13.54
N VAL A 121 -6.17 10.33 -12.66
CA VAL A 121 -5.58 11.57 -12.13
C VAL A 121 -4.34 11.26 -11.28
N ILE A 122 -4.38 10.15 -10.54
CA ILE A 122 -3.20 9.58 -9.86
C ILE A 122 -3.06 8.14 -10.34
N ASP A 123 -1.99 7.85 -11.06
CA ASP A 123 -1.70 6.48 -11.49
C ASP A 123 -0.96 5.68 -10.40
N ARG A 124 -0.76 4.37 -10.66
CA ARG A 124 -0.04 3.49 -9.75
C ARG A 124 1.38 3.99 -9.49
N THR A 125 2.10 4.42 -10.52
CA THR A 125 3.50 4.83 -10.41
C THR A 125 3.62 6.06 -9.51
N GLU A 126 2.81 7.09 -9.74
CA GLU A 126 2.78 8.31 -8.93
C GLU A 126 2.41 7.99 -7.48
N TYR A 127 1.38 7.15 -7.28
CA TYR A 127 0.93 6.75 -5.96
C TYR A 127 2.03 6.09 -5.11
N TYR A 128 2.82 5.19 -5.71
CA TYR A 128 3.95 4.56 -5.02
C TYR A 128 5.17 5.48 -4.91
N THR A 129 5.41 6.36 -5.90
CA THR A 129 6.54 7.29 -5.92
C THR A 129 6.62 8.11 -4.64
N HIS A 130 5.50 8.67 -4.18
CA HIS A 130 5.47 9.43 -2.93
C HIS A 130 5.87 8.57 -1.72
N ALA A 131 5.35 7.35 -1.60
CA ALA A 131 5.71 6.47 -0.48
C ALA A 131 7.18 6.06 -0.49
N VAL A 132 7.77 5.84 -1.67
CA VAL A 132 9.21 5.57 -1.82
C VAL A 132 10.04 6.79 -1.39
N ILE A 133 9.68 7.99 -1.85
CA ILE A 133 10.34 9.24 -1.44
C ILE A 133 10.28 9.40 0.09
N LEU A 134 9.12 9.17 0.70
CA LEU A 134 8.96 9.24 2.16
C LEU A 134 9.84 8.21 2.87
N ALA A 135 9.92 6.98 2.37
CA ALA A 135 10.80 5.94 2.93
C ALA A 135 12.28 6.33 2.85
N LEU A 136 12.67 7.19 1.91
CA LEU A 136 14.04 7.65 1.73
C LEU A 136 14.44 8.83 2.63
N ILE A 137 13.50 9.47 3.33
CA ILE A 137 13.74 10.68 4.16
C ILE A 137 14.94 10.50 5.09
N ARG A 138 15.02 9.34 5.76
CA ARG A 138 16.09 9.11 6.73
C ARG A 138 17.50 9.10 6.13
N PHE A 139 17.64 8.59 4.90
CA PHE A 139 18.92 8.51 4.20
C PHE A 139 19.26 9.84 3.54
N LYS A 140 18.25 10.64 3.20
CA LYS A 140 18.49 12.01 2.74
C LYS A 140 19.00 12.92 3.87
N ASN A 141 18.55 12.66 5.10
CA ASN A 141 18.79 13.51 6.26
C ASN A 141 19.62 12.79 7.34
N GLU A 142 20.66 12.06 6.93
CA GLU A 142 21.46 11.17 7.81
C GLU A 142 21.78 11.81 9.16
N LYS A 143 22.31 13.04 9.16
CA LYS A 143 22.71 13.78 10.38
C LYS A 143 21.60 13.98 11.42
N MET A 144 20.33 13.91 11.02
CA MET A 144 19.18 14.05 11.93
C MET A 144 18.70 12.72 12.51
N PHE A 145 19.12 11.60 11.93
CA PHE A 145 18.71 10.25 12.31
C PHE A 145 19.87 9.39 12.87
N HIS A 146 21.09 9.94 12.87
CA HIS A 146 22.23 9.40 13.62
C HIS A 146 22.39 10.22 14.91
N GLY A 147 22.16 9.57 16.05
CA GLY A 147 22.54 10.06 17.38
C GLY A 147 23.86 9.47 17.82
#